data_AF-A0A2E1A0E6-F1
#
_entry.id   AF-A0A2E1A0E6-F1
#
_cell.length_a   1.000
_cell.length_b   1.000
_cell.length_c   1.000
_cell.angle_alpha   90.00
_cell.angle_beta   90.00
_cell.angle_gamma   90.00
#
_symmetry.space_group_name_H-M   'P 1'
#
loop_
_entity.id
_entity.type
_entity.pdbx_description
1 polymer ?
#
loop_
_entity_poly.entity_id
_entity_poly.type
_entity_poly.pdbx_seq_one_letter_code
_entity_poly.pdbx_strand_id
1 'polypeptide(L)'
;GLWGLVKAVNLETREEVWTRRQVAPPASGHLTTDSGLLFRGTVDRWFQAIDQDSGEILWQQRLDNSPSSYPITYRVDGKQYVAVATNSGSYHANGMERIAGITNPPSGASLWVFALPD
;
A
#
# COMPACT_ATOMS: atom_id res chain seq x y z
N GLY A 1 4.36 -12.65 -14.56
CA GLY A 1 3.82 -11.45 -15.23
C GLY A 1 3.71 -10.31 -14.24
N LEU A 2 3.19 -9.16 -14.65
CA LEU A 2 2.85 -8.06 -13.72
C LEU A 2 1.48 -8.35 -13.10
N TRP A 3 1.45 -8.82 -11.85
CA TRP A 3 0.24 -9.27 -11.17
C TRP A 3 -0.45 -8.18 -10.36
N GLY A 4 0.23 -7.06 -10.12
CA GLY A 4 -0.34 -5.91 -9.43
C GLY A 4 -0.63 -4.74 -10.37
N LEU A 5 -1.70 -4.02 -10.07
CA LEU A 5 -2.00 -2.73 -10.68
C LEU A 5 -2.62 -1.78 -9.66
N VAL A 6 -2.38 -0.49 -9.84
CA VAL A 6 -3.16 0.60 -9.25
C VAL A 6 -3.50 1.57 -10.38
N LYS A 7 -4.73 2.09 -10.36
CA LYS A 7 -5.28 2.92 -11.42
C LYS A 7 -6.04 4.09 -10.82
N ALA A 8 -5.85 5.28 -11.38
CA ALA A 8 -6.73 6.41 -11.18
C ALA A 8 -7.70 6.54 -12.34
N VAL A 9 -8.97 6.80 -12.02
CA VAL A 9 -10.07 6.92 -13.00
C VAL A 9 -10.83 8.20 -12.69
N ASN A 10 -11.03 9.04 -13.71
CA ASN A 10 -11.94 10.17 -13.60
C ASN A 10 -13.38 9.64 -13.64
N LEU A 11 -14.17 9.87 -12.59
CA LEU A 11 -15.52 9.32 -12.49
C LEU A 11 -16.55 10.05 -13.37
N GLU A 12 -16.29 11.30 -13.74
CA GLU A 12 -17.16 12.08 -14.63
C GLU A 12 -16.98 11.62 -16.08
N THR A 13 -15.74 11.57 -16.57
CA THR A 13 -15.45 11.19 -17.95
C THR A 13 -15.35 9.67 -18.15
N ARG A 14 -15.14 8.92 -17.06
CA ARG A 14 -14.86 7.47 -17.03
C ARG A 14 -13.53 7.10 -17.67
N GLU A 15 -12.65 8.07 -17.85
CA GLU A 15 -11.34 7.87 -18.45
C GLU A 15 -10.31 7.46 -17.40
N GLU A 16 -9.39 6.61 -17.81
CA GLU A 16 -8.19 6.33 -17.04
C GLU A 16 -7.27 7.55 -17.08
N VAL A 17 -6.90 8.06 -15.90
CA VAL A 17 -5.92 9.15 -15.78
C VAL A 17 -4.52 8.58 -15.84
N TRP A 18 -4.25 7.53 -15.07
CA TRP A 18 -3.00 6.79 -15.11
C TRP A 18 -3.17 5.36 -14.58
N THR A 19 -2.26 4.47 -15.00
CA THR A 19 -2.07 3.13 -14.44
C THR A 19 -0.62 2.88 -14.09
N ARG A 20 -0.39 2.30 -12.92
CA ARG A 20 0.90 1.68 -12.54
C ARG A 20 0.72 0.18 -12.44
N ARG A 21 1.51 -0.56 -13.21
CA ARG A 21 1.63 -2.02 -13.10
C ARG A 21 2.90 -2.39 -12.37
N GLN A 22 2.86 -3.49 -11.64
CA GLN A 22 4.01 -4.01 -10.89
C GLN A 22 3.93 -5.53 -10.77
N VAL A 23 5.05 -6.15 -10.41
CA VAL A 23 5.12 -7.59 -10.20
C VAL A 23 4.23 -7.99 -9.02
N ALA A 24 4.40 -7.33 -7.86
CA ALA A 24 3.70 -7.69 -6.64
C ALA A 24 2.24 -7.21 -6.62
N PRO A 25 1.26 -8.11 -6.39
CA PRO A 25 -0.13 -7.75 -6.15
C PRO A 25 -0.33 -6.75 -5.00
N PRO A 26 -1.40 -5.94 -5.04
CA PRO A 26 -1.84 -5.16 -3.88
C PRO A 26 -2.14 -6.08 -2.70
N ALA A 27 -1.78 -5.64 -1.49
CA ALA A 27 -2.04 -6.34 -0.24
C ALA A 27 -2.96 -5.56 0.69
N SER A 28 -3.00 -4.23 0.55
CA SER A 28 -3.74 -3.33 1.44
C SER A 28 -4.92 -2.66 0.75
N GLY A 29 -5.76 -2.00 1.55
CA GLY A 29 -6.59 -0.91 1.05
C GLY A 29 -5.76 0.31 0.65
N HIS A 30 -6.41 1.31 0.05
CA HIS A 30 -5.81 2.59 -0.30
C HIS A 30 -6.25 3.66 0.69
N LEU A 31 -5.31 4.53 1.08
CA LEU A 31 -5.59 5.73 1.87
C LEU A 31 -5.12 6.95 1.09
N THR A 32 -6.04 7.82 0.70
CA THR A 32 -5.69 9.12 0.12
C THR A 32 -5.75 10.22 1.17
N THR A 33 -5.04 11.31 0.93
CA THR A 33 -4.98 12.48 1.81
C THR A 33 -5.20 13.75 1.01
N ASP A 34 -5.63 14.82 1.68
CA ASP A 34 -5.87 16.12 1.05
C ASP A 34 -4.58 16.76 0.47
N SER A 35 -3.41 16.34 0.95
CA SER A 35 -2.11 16.79 0.42
C SER A 35 -1.68 16.10 -0.87
N GLY A 36 -2.55 15.27 -1.46
CA GLY A 36 -2.25 14.59 -2.72
C GLY A 36 -1.50 13.26 -2.61
N LEU A 37 -1.40 12.69 -1.40
CA LEU A 37 -0.70 11.40 -1.20
C LEU A 37 -1.68 10.24 -1.16
N LEU A 38 -1.34 9.17 -1.88
CA LEU A 38 -1.92 7.84 -1.83
C LEU A 38 -0.98 6.86 -1.11
N PHE A 39 -1.41 6.32 0.02
CA PHE A 39 -0.72 5.25 0.74
C PHE A 39 -1.31 3.88 0.41
N ARG A 40 -0.44 2.92 0.11
CA ARG A 40 -0.81 1.52 -0.15
C ARG A 40 0.33 0.56 0.11
N GLY A 41 -0.01 -0.71 0.18
CA GLY A 41 0.90 -1.81 0.43
C GLY A 41 0.74 -2.95 -0.57
N THR A 42 1.83 -3.69 -0.79
CA THR A 42 1.93 -4.79 -1.75
C THR A 42 2.45 -6.05 -1.10
N VAL A 43 2.14 -7.21 -1.68
CA VAL A 43 2.45 -8.51 -1.06
C VAL A 43 3.95 -8.78 -0.92
N ASP A 44 4.84 -8.07 -1.61
CA ASP A 44 6.29 -8.11 -1.40
C ASP A 44 6.79 -7.27 -0.21
N ARG A 45 5.85 -6.83 0.64
CA ARG A 45 6.03 -6.10 1.91
C ARG A 45 6.39 -4.63 1.75
N TRP A 46 6.24 -4.06 0.56
CA TRP A 46 6.39 -2.62 0.41
C TRP A 46 5.15 -1.90 0.89
N PHE A 47 5.35 -0.86 1.70
CA PHE A 47 4.38 0.19 1.96
C PHE A 47 4.87 1.47 1.28
N GLN A 48 4.01 2.08 0.49
CA GLN A 48 4.37 3.11 -0.49
C GLN A 48 3.51 4.35 -0.27
N ALA A 49 4.12 5.53 -0.42
CA ALA A 49 3.43 6.79 -0.63
C ALA A 49 3.60 7.18 -2.10
N ILE A 50 2.47 7.44 -2.76
CA ILE A 50 2.37 7.66 -4.19
C ILE A 50 1.73 9.04 -4.40
N ASP A 51 2.26 9.81 -5.34
CA ASP A 51 1.61 11.02 -5.83
C ASP A 51 0.29 10.67 -6.52
N GLN A 52 -0.84 11.20 -6.05
CA GLN A 52 -2.16 10.76 -6.52
C GLN A 52 -2.45 11.17 -7.97
N ASP A 53 -1.80 12.22 -8.49
CA ASP A 53 -2.11 12.79 -9.80
C ASP A 53 -1.27 12.16 -10.92
N SER A 54 -0.03 11.78 -10.61
CA SER A 54 0.91 11.17 -11.56
C SER A 54 1.12 9.66 -11.35
N GLY A 55 0.74 9.15 -10.18
CA GLY A 55 1.05 7.78 -9.76
C GLY A 55 2.53 7.52 -9.50
N GLU A 56 3.38 8.54 -9.38
CA GLU A 56 4.80 8.38 -9.02
C GLU A 56 4.96 7.90 -7.58
N ILE A 57 5.86 6.93 -7.33
CA ILE A 57 6.20 6.51 -5.97
C ILE A 57 7.17 7.55 -5.40
N LEU A 58 6.72 8.32 -4.41
CA LEU A 58 7.51 9.35 -3.74
C LEU A 58 8.34 8.77 -2.59
N TRP A 59 7.82 7.73 -1.94
CA TRP A 59 8.48 7.06 -0.83
C TRP A 59 8.02 5.60 -0.71
N GLN A 60 8.89 4.75 -0.19
CA GLN A 60 8.53 3.38 0.17
C GLN A 60 9.41 2.82 1.28
N GLN A 61 8.82 1.94 2.09
CA GLN A 61 9.51 1.18 3.14
C GLN A 61 9.11 -0.28 3.05
N ARG A 62 10.11 -1.17 3.16
CA ARG A 62 9.85 -2.60 3.28
C ARG A 62 9.58 -2.94 4.73
N LEU A 63 8.44 -3.57 4.99
CA LEU A 63 7.98 -3.94 6.32
C LEU A 63 8.40 -5.36 6.69
N ASP A 64 8.12 -5.75 7.93
CA ASP A 64 8.42 -7.09 8.45
C ASP A 64 7.56 -8.18 7.79
N ASN A 65 6.28 -7.91 7.55
CA ASN A 65 5.36 -8.79 6.85
C ASN A 65 4.46 -8.02 5.84
N SER A 66 3.58 -8.73 5.14
CA SER A 66 2.69 -8.16 4.13
C SER A 66 1.71 -7.16 4.77
N PRO A 67 1.60 -5.92 4.26
CA PRO A 67 0.65 -4.91 4.75
C PRO A 67 -0.80 -5.29 4.35
N SER A 68 -1.35 -6.29 5.03
CA SER A 68 -2.64 -6.91 4.71
C SER A 68 -3.80 -6.29 5.51
N SER A 69 -3.93 -4.96 5.46
CA SER A 69 -4.96 -4.19 6.17
C SER A 69 -5.33 -2.90 5.43
N TYR A 70 -6.22 -2.07 5.99
CA TYR A 70 -6.52 -0.73 5.48
C TYR A 70 -5.65 0.29 6.22
N PRO A 71 -4.77 1.03 5.53
CA PRO A 71 -4.00 2.10 6.17
C PRO A 71 -4.94 3.18 6.70
N ILE A 72 -4.58 3.77 7.84
CA ILE A 72 -5.30 4.90 8.43
C ILE A 72 -4.35 6.08 8.67
N THR A 73 -4.90 7.28 8.81
CA THR A 73 -4.16 8.44 9.31
C THR A 73 -4.90 9.09 10.47
N TYR A 74 -4.15 9.64 11.42
CA TYR A 74 -4.67 10.31 12.62
C TYR A 74 -3.70 11.39 13.10
N ARG A 75 -4.11 12.21 14.06
CA ARG A 75 -3.25 13.22 14.70
C ARG A 75 -3.18 13.03 16.21
N VAL A 76 -1.99 13.28 16.77
CA VAL A 76 -1.74 13.37 18.22
C VAL A 76 -0.89 14.62 18.43
N ASP A 77 -1.34 15.51 19.31
CA ASP A 77 -0.65 16.77 19.63
C ASP A 77 -0.22 17.58 18.40
N GLY A 78 -1.11 17.64 17.40
CA GLY A 78 -0.87 18.35 16.14
C GLY A 78 -0.02 17.60 15.11
N LYS A 79 0.70 16.55 15.49
CA LYS A 79 1.51 15.72 14.58
C LYS A 79 0.65 14.67 13.89
N GLN A 80 0.79 14.53 12.57
CA GLN A 80 0.08 13.54 11.77
C GLN A 80 0.86 12.23 11.68
N TYR A 81 0.13 11.12 11.82
CA TYR A 81 0.65 9.76 11.75
C TYR A 81 -0.11 8.98 10.68
N VAL A 82 0.59 8.02 10.06
CA VAL A 82 0.00 7.02 9.16
C VAL A 82 0.30 5.65 9.73
N ALA A 83 -0.70 4.80 9.86
CA ALA A 83 -0.55 3.46 10.43
C ALA A 83 -1.08 2.38 9.48
N VAL A 84 -0.40 1.23 9.48
CA VAL A 84 -0.79 0.04 8.73
C VAL A 84 -0.39 -1.21 9.51
N ALA A 85 -1.30 -2.18 9.59
CA ALA A 85 -0.99 -3.47 10.18
C ALA A 85 -0.42 -4.43 9.12
N THR A 86 0.62 -5.15 9.50
CA THR A 86 1.18 -6.26 8.74
C THR A 86 0.74 -7.58 9.36
N ASN A 87 0.55 -8.60 8.52
CA ASN A 87 0.30 -9.98 8.95
C ASN A 87 0.59 -10.95 7.79
N SER A 88 0.41 -12.25 8.00
CA SER A 88 0.56 -13.30 6.99
C SER A 88 -0.52 -13.32 5.89
N GLY A 89 -1.39 -12.31 5.86
CA GLY A 89 -2.43 -12.15 4.85
C GLY A 89 -3.60 -13.14 4.96
N SER A 90 -4.61 -12.92 4.14
CA SER A 90 -5.73 -13.84 3.94
C SER A 90 -5.35 -15.00 3.01
N TYR A 91 -6.20 -16.02 2.89
CA TYR A 91 -6.02 -17.09 1.91
C TYR A 91 -5.82 -16.57 0.48
N HIS A 92 -6.54 -15.50 0.11
CA HIS A 92 -6.39 -14.85 -1.18
C HIS A 92 -4.99 -14.22 -1.34
N ALA A 93 -4.52 -13.46 -0.35
CA ALA A 93 -3.20 -12.85 -0.38
C ALA A 93 -2.08 -13.90 -0.50
N ASN A 94 -2.18 -14.98 0.28
CA ASN A 94 -1.27 -16.12 0.20
C ASN A 94 -1.28 -16.79 -1.19
N GLY A 95 -2.42 -16.84 -1.86
CA GLY A 95 -2.52 -17.29 -3.26
C GLY A 95 -1.75 -16.40 -4.22
N MET A 96 -1.89 -15.09 -4.05
CA MET A 96 -1.22 -14.07 -4.86
C MET A 96 0.30 -14.07 -4.65
N GLU A 97 0.76 -14.30 -3.41
CA GLU A 97 2.18 -14.50 -3.11
C GLU A 97 2.77 -15.67 -3.90
N ARG A 98 2.11 -16.85 -3.88
CA ARG A 98 2.57 -18.02 -4.64
C ARG A 98 2.64 -17.78 -6.14
N ILE A 99 1.60 -17.19 -6.72
CA ILE A 99 1.53 -16.90 -8.17
C ILE A 99 2.60 -15.87 -8.58
N ALA A 100 2.91 -14.92 -7.70
CA ALA A 100 3.94 -13.93 -7.92
C ALA A 100 5.36 -14.41 -7.57
N GLY A 101 5.52 -15.63 -7.03
CA GLY A 101 6.81 -16.16 -6.58
C GLY A 101 7.39 -15.42 -5.37
N ILE A 102 6.52 -14.82 -4.54
CA ILE A 102 6.89 -14.05 -3.35
C ILE A 102 6.79 -14.96 -2.12
N THR A 103 7.80 -14.89 -1.26
CA THR A 103 7.82 -15.63 0.02
C THR A 103 7.90 -14.64 1.17
N ASN A 104 6.92 -14.71 2.07
CA ASN A 104 6.85 -13.92 3.29
C ASN A 104 6.94 -14.81 4.53
N PRO A 105 7.23 -14.21 5.71
CA PRO A 105 7.16 -14.94 6.98
C PRO A 105 5.77 -15.56 7.18
N PRO A 106 5.68 -16.84 7.61
CA PRO A 106 4.41 -17.57 7.70
C PRO A 106 3.51 -17.11 8.85
N SER A 107 4.01 -16.27 9.74
CA SER A 107 3.31 -15.73 10.90
C SER A 107 3.91 -14.38 11.31
N GLY A 108 3.33 -13.78 12.34
CA GLY A 108 3.72 -12.46 12.85
C GLY A 108 2.69 -11.40 12.47
N ALA A 109 2.44 -10.49 13.40
CA ALA A 109 1.58 -9.34 13.20
C ALA A 109 2.16 -8.13 13.92
N SER A 110 2.29 -7.02 13.20
CA SER A 110 2.84 -5.78 13.72
C SER A 110 1.98 -4.60 13.28
N LEU A 111 1.93 -3.56 14.11
CA LEU A 111 1.42 -2.26 13.71
C LEU A 111 2.61 -1.35 13.39
N TRP A 112 2.72 -0.94 12.13
CA TRP A 112 3.69 0.07 11.71
C TRP A 112 3.04 1.44 11.77
N VAL A 113 3.74 2.41 12.38
CA VAL A 113 3.31 3.80 12.48
C VAL A 113 4.42 4.70 11.96
N PHE A 114 4.08 5.57 11.01
CA PHE A 114 4.98 6.51 10.35
C PHE A 114 4.58 7.95 10.69
N ALA A 115 5.58 8.80 10.86
CA ALA A 115 5.42 10.25 10.90
C ALA A 115 6.69 10.90 10.34
N LEU A 116 6.60 12.16 9.93
CA LEU A 116 7.77 12.94 9.62
C LEU A 116 8.63 13.17 10.88
N PRO A 117 9.95 13.37 10.73
CA PRO A 117 10.78 13.91 11.81
C PRO A 117 10.21 15.21 12.36
N ASP A 118 10.62 15.56 13.58
CA ASP A 118 10.34 16.87 14.17
C ASP A 118 11.18 17.98 13.52
#